data_AF-A0A1B1Y7X8-F1
#
_entry.id   AF-A0A1B1Y7X8-F1
#
_cell.length_a   1.000
_cell.length_b   1.000
_cell.length_c   1.000
_cell.angle_alpha   90.00
_cell.angle_beta   90.00
_cell.angle_gamma   90.00
#
_symmetry.space_group_name_H-M   'P 1'
#
loop_
_entity.id
_entity.type
_entity.pdbx_description
1 polymer ?
#
loop_
_entity_poly.entity_id
_entity_poly.type
_entity_poly.pdbx_seq_one_letter_code
_entity_poly.pdbx_strand_id
1 'polypeptide(L)'
;MKTIKNIGYILTFLGFAFFIGSIFTGTYKVTPEIYTKWIESKGVKSEYFIENTKKRIVNKELSAWELSSKIIENAKASNEYQHNQPKVDWNKIIHLKWSKTSKDFVYPLVRSSATGWFTNNTALWFLLTFGLAIIGGLLVFIPDYKLLGPAGIKNNGIFQHSATNRGIIGFITAFFFIGFYIFLYFFPNYLVNPILAVNGISKSLSGNPASQWFLYGFMYCSVMTVFAVRMFIKYRHNKYQMIRTAVVLFFQIAFAFLIPEILVAFNKPWFDFKNAWPLNYSFFFDWNINQLINSGNLGIFMFVWGVILTLVVVPVMVYFYGKRWYCSWVCGCGGLAETLGDPYRQLSNKSLFSWKVERWLIHGVLLFATIMTGLTLYVYFAEIPSWKQLFLGISVYDVQTWYGFFIGSIFSGVIGTGFYPIMGNRVWCRFGCPLAAYLGFVQRFKSRFRITTNGGQCISCGNCSTYCEQGIDVRSYAQKGQNIVRSSCVGCGICSAVCPRGVLKLENGSDTGTSRTKTNDILLGNDIDLLSMTNKHD
;
A
#
# COMPACT_ATOMS: atom_id res chain seq x y z
N MET A 1 -10.51 10.04 -31.77
CA MET A 1 -10.09 9.14 -30.65
C MET A 1 -8.60 9.23 -30.33
N LYS A 2 -7.68 9.03 -31.29
CA LYS A 2 -6.23 9.13 -31.03
C LYS A 2 -5.79 10.52 -30.54
N THR A 3 -6.32 11.59 -31.13
CA THR A 3 -6.06 12.97 -30.69
C THR A 3 -6.48 13.22 -29.24
N ILE A 4 -7.66 12.73 -28.84
CA ILE A 4 -8.15 12.82 -27.45
C ILE A 4 -7.19 12.12 -26.49
N LYS A 5 -6.72 10.92 -26.85
CA LYS A 5 -5.75 10.16 -26.06
C LYS A 5 -4.43 10.93 -25.90
N ASN A 6 -3.93 11.57 -26.96
CA ASN A 6 -2.72 12.39 -26.91
C ASN A 6 -2.89 13.64 -26.03
N ILE A 7 -4.03 14.33 -26.13
CA ILE A 7 -4.38 15.44 -25.22
C ILE A 7 -4.40 14.94 -23.77
N GLY A 8 -4.98 13.76 -23.53
CA GLY A 8 -4.98 13.13 -22.21
C GLY A 8 -3.57 12.91 -21.63
N TYR A 9 -2.61 12.45 -22.44
CA TYR A 9 -1.21 12.33 -22.01
C TYR A 9 -0.62 13.68 -21.63
N ILE A 10 -0.80 14.71 -22.46
CA ILE A 10 -0.29 16.07 -22.18
C ILE A 10 -0.84 16.60 -20.86
N LEU A 11 -2.16 16.51 -20.65
CA LEU A 11 -2.80 16.96 -19.40
C LEU A 11 -2.30 16.18 -18.18
N THR A 12 -2.10 14.87 -18.33
CA THR A 12 -1.54 14.04 -17.26
C THR A 12 -0.14 14.50 -16.87
N PHE A 13 0.74 14.71 -17.85
CA PHE A 13 2.11 15.18 -17.61
C PHE A 13 2.15 16.59 -17.04
N LEU A 14 1.27 17.49 -17.48
CA LEU A 14 1.13 18.82 -16.89
C LEU A 14 0.72 18.75 -15.42
N GLY A 15 -0.25 17.91 -15.07
CA GLY A 15 -0.67 17.69 -13.68
C GLY A 15 0.49 17.20 -12.79
N PHE A 16 1.29 16.24 -13.29
CA PHE A 16 2.50 15.79 -12.60
C PHE A 16 3.57 16.89 -12.51
N ALA A 17 3.76 17.69 -13.56
CA ALA A 17 4.72 18.78 -13.58
C ALA A 17 4.38 19.84 -12.53
N PHE A 18 3.09 20.22 -12.41
CA PHE A 18 2.63 21.09 -11.34
C PHE A 18 2.88 20.45 -9.97
N PHE A 19 2.44 19.21 -9.77
CA PHE A 19 2.62 18.49 -8.50
C PHE A 19 4.09 18.48 -8.05
N ILE A 20 5.01 18.09 -8.94
CA ILE A 20 6.45 18.02 -8.64
C ILE A 20 7.03 19.42 -8.45
N GLY A 21 6.72 20.36 -9.35
CA GLY A 21 7.22 21.73 -9.29
C GLY A 21 6.86 22.43 -7.98
N SER A 22 5.68 22.15 -7.42
CA SER A 22 5.24 22.74 -6.16
C SER A 22 6.07 22.38 -4.95
N ILE A 23 6.84 21.28 -5.01
CA ILE A 23 7.77 20.89 -3.94
C ILE A 23 8.90 21.93 -3.79
N PHE A 24 9.15 22.73 -4.84
CA PHE A 24 10.27 23.68 -4.90
C PHE A 24 9.85 25.15 -4.86
N THR A 25 8.58 25.50 -5.11
CA THR A 25 8.15 26.89 -5.33
C THR A 25 7.30 27.51 -4.21
N GLY A 26 7.22 26.86 -3.03
CA GLY A 26 6.43 27.35 -1.89
C GLY A 26 7.12 28.41 -1.03
N THR A 27 6.33 29.37 -0.55
CA THR A 27 6.75 30.43 0.38
C THR A 27 6.22 30.19 1.80
N TYR A 28 7.10 30.33 2.78
CA TYR A 28 6.80 30.05 4.18
C TYR A 28 7.27 31.22 5.06
N LYS A 29 6.38 31.75 5.89
CA LYS A 29 6.64 32.87 6.79
C LYS A 29 6.27 32.49 8.21
N VAL A 30 7.28 32.39 9.07
CA VAL A 30 7.09 32.06 10.49
C VAL A 30 6.79 33.34 11.27
N THR A 31 5.58 33.46 11.82
CA THR A 31 5.23 34.58 12.72
C THR A 31 5.76 34.32 14.13
N PRO A 32 5.93 35.36 14.97
CA PRO A 32 6.34 35.20 16.36
C PRO A 32 5.43 34.25 17.15
N GLU A 33 4.11 34.34 16.93
CA GLU A 33 3.11 33.49 17.59
C GLU A 33 3.23 32.02 17.21
N ILE A 34 3.39 31.73 15.91
CA ILE A 34 3.58 30.37 15.39
C ILE A 34 4.87 29.79 15.97
N TYR A 35 5.93 30.59 16.03
CA TYR A 35 7.22 30.17 16.56
C TYR A 35 7.14 29.79 18.04
N THR A 36 6.53 30.65 18.87
CA THR A 36 6.38 30.40 20.31
C THR A 36 5.56 29.13 20.57
N LYS A 37 4.41 28.99 19.89
CA LYS A 37 3.58 27.77 19.98
C LYS A 37 4.35 26.52 19.57
N TRP A 38 5.19 26.60 18.54
CA TRP A 38 6.01 25.48 18.10
C TRP A 38 7.05 25.08 19.15
N ILE A 39 7.80 26.06 19.70
CA ILE A 39 8.80 25.82 20.76
C ILE A 39 8.15 25.15 21.98
N GLU A 40 7.01 25.67 22.44
CA GLU A 40 6.25 25.11 23.56
C GLU A 40 5.77 23.69 23.26
N SER A 41 5.17 23.46 22.09
CA SER A 41 4.65 22.14 21.70
C SER A 41 5.74 21.07 21.59
N LYS A 42 6.99 21.47 21.35
CA LYS A 42 8.14 20.56 21.26
C LYS A 42 8.94 20.48 22.55
N GLY A 43 8.58 21.26 23.57
CA GLY A 43 9.28 21.30 24.86
C GLY A 43 10.76 21.66 24.71
N VAL A 44 11.12 22.52 23.76
CA VAL A 44 12.51 22.91 23.54
C VAL A 44 12.94 23.87 24.66
N LYS A 45 13.99 23.50 25.41
CA LYS A 45 14.49 24.27 26.56
C LYS A 45 15.80 25.02 26.30
N SER A 46 16.46 24.77 25.18
CA SER A 46 17.74 25.43 24.86
C SER A 46 17.53 26.90 24.49
N GLU A 47 18.02 27.81 25.31
CA GLU A 47 17.97 29.25 25.06
C GLU A 47 18.77 29.62 23.80
N TYR A 48 19.95 29.00 23.62
CA TYR A 48 20.77 29.16 22.42
C TYR A 48 19.98 28.82 21.15
N PHE A 49 19.25 27.70 21.17
CA PHE A 49 18.41 27.32 20.03
C PHE A 49 17.27 28.31 19.81
N ILE A 50 16.56 28.66 20.90
CA ILE A 50 15.37 29.52 20.82
C ILE A 50 15.73 30.88 20.26
N GLU A 51 16.80 31.52 20.73
CA GLU A 51 17.18 32.86 20.28
C GLU A 51 17.75 32.87 18.85
N ASN A 52 18.70 31.97 18.57
CA ASN A 52 19.35 31.93 17.25
C ASN A 52 18.39 31.50 16.16
N THR A 53 17.51 30.54 16.45
CA THR A 53 16.49 30.13 15.49
C THR A 53 15.48 31.23 15.25
N LYS A 54 14.99 31.91 16.32
CA LYS A 54 14.08 33.06 16.20
C LYS A 54 14.64 34.12 15.24
N LYS A 55 15.91 34.54 15.43
CA LYS A 55 16.59 35.51 14.56
C LYS A 55 16.72 35.05 13.11
N ARG A 56 16.93 33.74 12.87
CA ARG A 56 17.16 33.19 11.53
C ARG A 56 15.88 32.94 10.73
N ILE A 57 14.73 32.71 11.37
CA ILE A 57 13.51 32.26 10.67
C ILE A 57 12.27 33.15 10.87
N VAL A 58 12.14 33.88 11.97
CA VAL A 58 10.92 34.66 12.24
C VAL A 58 10.85 35.89 11.35
N ASN A 59 9.64 36.16 10.81
CA ASN A 59 9.33 37.25 9.88
C ASN A 59 10.13 37.25 8.57
N LYS A 60 10.79 36.14 8.23
CA LYS A 60 11.50 35.94 6.97
C LYS A 60 10.67 35.06 6.06
N GLU A 61 10.62 35.41 4.78
CA GLU A 61 10.06 34.54 3.74
C GLU A 61 11.14 33.56 3.29
N LEU A 62 10.84 32.28 3.43
CA LEU A 62 11.78 31.19 3.16
C LEU A 62 11.09 30.10 2.34
N SER A 63 11.86 29.36 1.55
CA SER A 63 11.39 28.10 0.99
C SER A 63 11.30 27.00 2.08
N ALA A 64 10.56 25.92 1.80
CA ALA A 64 10.50 24.76 2.69
C ALA A 64 11.90 24.17 2.96
N TRP A 65 12.77 24.19 1.94
CA TRP A 65 14.15 23.72 2.01
C TRP A 65 15.01 24.56 2.94
N GLU A 66 15.01 25.87 2.76
CA GLU A 66 15.78 26.79 3.61
C GLU A 66 15.26 26.83 5.05
N LEU A 67 13.94 26.80 5.25
CA LEU A 67 13.35 26.77 6.58
C LEU A 67 13.77 25.48 7.30
N SER A 68 13.65 24.34 6.63
CA SER A 68 14.02 23.04 7.20
C SER A 68 15.51 22.95 7.51
N SER A 69 16.38 23.42 6.60
CA SER A 69 17.84 23.38 6.80
C SER A 69 18.26 24.28 7.96
N LYS A 70 17.76 25.53 8.03
CA LYS A 70 18.07 26.47 9.12
C LYS A 70 17.69 25.92 10.49
N ILE A 71 16.54 25.26 10.60
CA ILE A 71 16.10 24.62 11.85
C ILE A 71 17.07 23.50 12.25
N ILE A 72 17.41 22.61 11.32
CA ILE A 72 18.28 21.46 11.60
C ILE A 72 19.71 21.91 11.92
N GLU A 73 20.25 22.88 11.18
CA GLU A 73 21.56 23.47 11.43
C GLU A 73 21.63 24.10 12.83
N ASN A 74 20.65 24.93 13.19
CA ASN A 74 20.61 25.53 14.53
C ASN A 74 20.45 24.49 15.63
N ALA A 75 19.70 23.41 15.39
CA ALA A 75 19.57 22.34 16.37
C ALA A 75 20.91 21.62 16.59
N LYS A 76 21.66 21.36 15.51
CA LYS A 76 23.02 20.80 15.60
C LYS A 76 23.97 21.74 16.35
N ALA A 77 24.00 23.02 15.97
CA ALA A 77 24.83 24.03 16.62
C ALA A 77 24.47 24.20 18.10
N SER A 78 23.18 24.15 18.44
CA SER A 78 22.72 24.17 19.82
C SER A 78 23.19 22.94 20.61
N ASN A 79 23.13 21.75 20.01
CA ASN A 79 23.60 20.54 20.70
C ASN A 79 25.11 20.58 20.92
N GLU A 80 25.86 21.03 19.92
CA GLU A 80 27.31 21.23 20.03
C GLU A 80 27.67 22.24 21.13
N TYR A 81 26.95 23.37 21.18
CA TYR A 81 27.10 24.34 22.27
C TYR A 81 26.84 23.72 23.65
N GLN A 82 25.82 22.88 23.81
CA GLN A 82 25.55 22.21 25.09
C GLN A 82 26.54 21.12 25.45
N HIS A 83 27.11 20.42 24.45
CA HIS A 83 28.17 19.44 24.69
C HIS A 83 29.48 20.09 25.14
N ASN A 84 29.73 21.33 24.74
CA ASN A 84 30.93 22.09 25.13
C ASN A 84 30.79 22.77 26.50
N GLN A 85 29.64 22.66 27.19
CA GLN A 85 29.48 23.20 28.53
C GLN A 85 30.14 22.30 29.59
N PRO A 86 30.65 22.89 30.71
CA PRO A 86 31.28 22.12 31.79
C PRO A 86 30.37 21.06 32.41
N LYS A 87 29.05 21.31 32.39
CA LYS A 87 28.02 20.36 32.80
C LYS A 87 26.93 20.32 31.73
N VAL A 88 26.85 19.19 31.02
CA VAL A 88 25.87 18.99 29.95
C VAL A 88 24.47 18.84 30.54
N ASP A 89 23.59 19.82 30.28
CA ASP A 89 22.17 19.69 30.57
C ASP A 89 21.45 18.93 29.46
N TRP A 90 21.26 17.63 29.67
CA TRP A 90 20.58 16.74 28.72
C TRP A 90 19.15 17.19 28.41
N ASN A 91 18.48 17.96 29.27
CA ASN A 91 17.13 18.47 29.00
C ASN A 91 17.12 19.57 27.93
N LYS A 92 18.27 20.19 27.65
CA LYS A 92 18.42 21.22 26.62
C LYS A 92 18.88 20.65 25.27
N ILE A 93 19.23 19.35 25.23
CA ILE A 93 19.64 18.69 23.99
C ILE A 93 18.42 18.36 23.14
N ILE A 94 18.48 18.73 21.86
CA ILE A 94 17.45 18.42 20.87
C ILE A 94 17.83 17.09 20.21
N HIS A 95 17.12 16.01 20.54
CA HIS A 95 17.43 14.69 20.00
C HIS A 95 17.06 14.58 18.50
N LEU A 96 18.05 14.78 17.64
CA LEU A 96 17.90 14.64 16.19
C LEU A 96 18.05 13.18 15.77
N LYS A 97 17.02 12.64 15.11
CA LYS A 97 17.02 11.29 14.51
C LYS A 97 16.63 11.41 13.04
N TRP A 98 17.41 10.84 12.12
CA TRP A 98 17.18 10.93 10.67
C TRP A 98 15.73 10.57 10.27
N SER A 99 15.14 9.53 10.87
CA SER A 99 13.80 9.05 10.56
C SER A 99 12.65 9.82 11.23
N LYS A 100 12.93 10.71 12.20
CA LYS A 100 11.90 11.40 13.00
C LYS A 100 12.00 12.92 12.97
N THR A 101 13.20 13.50 12.92
CA THR A 101 13.40 14.96 12.99
C THR A 101 12.55 15.71 11.98
N SER A 102 12.57 15.30 10.70
CA SER A 102 11.86 16.06 9.67
C SER A 102 10.34 15.99 9.83
N LYS A 103 9.80 14.80 10.13
CA LYS A 103 8.35 14.58 10.26
C LYS A 103 7.75 15.05 11.60
N ASP A 104 8.47 14.88 12.71
CA ASP A 104 7.92 15.10 14.05
C ASP A 104 8.32 16.47 14.59
N PHE A 105 9.50 16.99 14.23
CA PHE A 105 10.01 18.27 14.75
C PHE A 105 9.84 19.42 13.75
N VAL A 106 10.25 19.24 12.49
CA VAL A 106 10.29 20.31 11.47
C VAL A 106 8.94 20.52 10.78
N TYR A 107 8.30 19.45 10.30
CA TYR A 107 7.07 19.49 9.51
C TYR A 107 5.93 20.32 10.13
N PRO A 108 5.61 20.24 11.43
CA PRO A 108 4.54 21.04 12.02
C PRO A 108 4.73 22.54 11.83
N LEU A 109 5.97 23.03 11.99
CA LEU A 109 6.30 24.44 11.80
C LEU A 109 6.19 24.85 10.34
N VAL A 110 6.81 24.08 9.43
CA VAL A 110 6.75 24.35 7.98
C VAL A 110 5.31 24.37 7.49
N ARG A 111 4.48 23.43 7.95
CA ARG A 111 3.06 23.38 7.61
C ARG A 111 2.29 24.62 8.09
N SER A 112 2.47 25.00 9.36
CA SER A 112 1.74 26.14 9.95
C SER A 112 2.18 27.50 9.39
N SER A 113 3.38 27.58 8.82
CA SER A 113 3.96 28.79 8.24
C SER A 113 3.74 28.93 6.73
N ALA A 114 3.02 28.00 6.09
CA ALA A 114 2.72 28.08 4.67
C ALA A 114 1.90 29.32 4.35
N THR A 115 2.33 30.10 3.35
CA THR A 115 1.67 31.35 2.92
C THR A 115 1.75 31.50 1.40
N GLY A 116 1.05 32.49 0.86
CA GLY A 116 1.16 32.88 -0.56
C GLY A 116 0.16 32.18 -1.48
N TRP A 117 0.58 31.92 -2.71
CA TRP A 117 -0.33 31.52 -3.80
C TRP A 117 -1.08 30.20 -3.52
N PHE A 118 -0.38 29.19 -2.99
CA PHE A 118 -0.95 27.85 -2.75
C PHE A 118 -2.03 27.85 -1.66
N THR A 119 -1.89 28.68 -0.62
CA THR A 119 -2.87 28.78 0.46
C THR A 119 -4.08 29.60 0.05
N ASN A 120 -3.90 30.60 -0.83
CA ASN A 120 -4.96 31.51 -1.25
C ASN A 120 -5.82 30.91 -2.36
N ASN A 121 -5.25 30.07 -3.24
CA ASN A 121 -5.92 29.52 -4.42
C ASN A 121 -6.07 27.99 -4.37
N THR A 122 -6.44 27.44 -3.23
CA THR A 122 -6.48 25.98 -2.99
C THR A 122 -7.30 25.19 -4.03
N ALA A 123 -8.44 25.70 -4.49
CA ALA A 123 -9.29 25.04 -5.49
C ALA A 123 -8.64 24.99 -6.90
N LEU A 124 -8.05 26.10 -7.33
CA LEU A 124 -7.30 26.14 -8.58
C LEU A 124 -6.05 25.23 -8.48
N TRP A 125 -5.40 25.24 -7.33
CA TRP A 125 -4.24 24.38 -7.08
C TRP A 125 -4.58 22.89 -7.13
N PHE A 126 -5.72 22.50 -6.55
CA PHE A 126 -6.29 21.17 -6.70
C PHE A 126 -6.52 20.82 -8.18
N LEU A 127 -7.14 21.72 -8.94
CA LEU A 127 -7.42 21.50 -10.36
C LEU A 127 -6.13 21.31 -11.17
N LEU A 128 -5.12 22.14 -10.96
CA LEU A 128 -3.85 22.09 -11.69
C LEU A 128 -3.03 20.83 -11.38
N THR A 129 -3.14 20.28 -10.16
CA THR A 129 -2.42 19.06 -9.78
C THR A 129 -3.24 17.80 -10.04
N PHE A 130 -4.27 17.59 -9.25
CA PHE A 130 -5.10 16.39 -9.26
C PHE A 130 -6.13 16.43 -10.39
N GLY A 131 -6.77 17.58 -10.61
CA GLY A 131 -7.77 17.71 -11.67
C GLY A 131 -7.22 17.38 -13.06
N LEU A 132 -6.12 18.01 -13.46
CA LEU A 132 -5.45 17.75 -14.74
C LEU A 132 -4.99 16.30 -14.86
N ALA A 133 -4.41 15.71 -13.81
CA ALA A 133 -3.96 14.33 -13.82
C ALA A 133 -5.13 13.33 -13.94
N ILE A 134 -6.24 13.55 -13.23
CA ILE A 134 -7.43 12.69 -13.26
C ILE A 134 -8.11 12.81 -14.64
N ILE A 135 -8.40 14.03 -15.08
CA ILE A 135 -9.05 14.28 -16.38
C ILE A 135 -8.16 13.76 -17.51
N GLY A 136 -6.86 14.05 -17.47
CA GLY A 136 -5.88 13.55 -18.43
C GLY A 136 -5.87 12.02 -18.50
N GLY A 137 -5.78 11.34 -17.35
CA GLY A 137 -5.78 9.88 -17.28
C GLY A 137 -7.07 9.25 -17.81
N LEU A 138 -8.23 9.86 -17.53
CA LEU A 138 -9.51 9.43 -18.10
C LEU A 138 -9.54 9.61 -19.63
N LEU A 139 -9.04 10.74 -20.15
CA LEU A 139 -8.92 10.99 -21.58
C LEU A 139 -7.92 10.06 -22.27
N VAL A 140 -6.95 9.48 -21.53
CA VAL A 140 -6.08 8.43 -22.07
C VAL A 140 -6.82 7.10 -22.19
N PHE A 141 -7.58 6.71 -21.16
CA PHE A 141 -8.15 5.36 -21.07
C PHE A 141 -9.52 5.22 -21.72
N ILE A 142 -10.42 6.20 -21.62
CA ILE A 142 -11.77 6.12 -22.21
C ILE A 142 -11.72 5.86 -23.72
N PRO A 143 -10.85 6.52 -24.51
CA PRO A 143 -10.76 6.25 -25.94
C PRO A 143 -10.38 4.83 -26.31
N ASP A 144 -9.73 4.08 -25.41
CA ASP A 144 -9.33 2.69 -25.65
C ASP A 144 -10.53 1.74 -25.80
N TYR A 145 -11.73 2.15 -25.37
CA TYR A 145 -12.96 1.43 -25.68
C TYR A 145 -13.16 1.25 -27.19
N LYS A 146 -12.91 2.30 -27.97
CA LYS A 146 -12.97 2.24 -29.44
C LYS A 146 -11.63 1.83 -30.07
N LEU A 147 -10.51 2.36 -29.57
CA LEU A 147 -9.19 2.14 -30.18
C LEU A 147 -8.70 0.69 -30.07
N LEU A 148 -9.06 -0.03 -29.01
CA LEU A 148 -8.67 -1.44 -28.86
C LEU A 148 -9.54 -2.38 -29.68
N GLY A 149 -10.62 -1.94 -30.33
CA GLY A 149 -11.47 -2.79 -31.18
C GLY A 149 -12.24 -3.87 -30.40
N PRO A 150 -12.30 -5.14 -30.87
CA PRO A 150 -13.08 -6.21 -30.23
C PRO A 150 -12.64 -6.50 -28.78
N ALA A 151 -13.60 -6.96 -27.98
CA ALA A 151 -13.38 -7.32 -26.58
C ALA A 151 -12.39 -8.49 -26.44
N GLY A 152 -11.46 -8.35 -25.50
CA GLY A 152 -10.43 -9.37 -25.24
C GLY A 152 -9.25 -8.79 -24.47
N ILE A 153 -8.46 -9.66 -23.83
CA ILE A 153 -7.24 -9.25 -23.14
C ILE A 153 -6.12 -9.07 -24.17
N LYS A 154 -5.80 -7.81 -24.49
CA LYS A 154 -4.73 -7.46 -25.43
C LYS A 154 -3.49 -7.01 -24.65
N ASN A 155 -2.41 -7.79 -24.72
CA ASN A 155 -1.13 -7.47 -24.09
C ASN A 155 -0.01 -7.30 -25.14
N ASN A 156 -0.37 -6.80 -26.32
CA ASN A 156 0.54 -6.65 -27.45
C ASN A 156 1.67 -5.69 -27.11
N GLY A 157 2.91 -6.05 -27.44
CA GLY A 157 4.09 -5.20 -27.25
C GLY A 157 4.50 -4.94 -25.79
N ILE A 158 3.94 -5.65 -24.81
CA ILE A 158 4.21 -5.38 -23.39
C ILE A 158 5.68 -5.60 -22.99
N PHE A 159 6.38 -6.52 -23.66
CA PHE A 159 7.81 -6.77 -23.49
C PHE A 159 8.69 -5.84 -24.33
N GLN A 160 8.12 -5.09 -25.27
CA GLN A 160 8.88 -4.20 -26.16
C GLN A 160 8.86 -2.75 -25.65
N HIS A 161 7.84 -2.38 -24.87
CA HIS A 161 7.67 -1.03 -24.40
C HIS A 161 8.57 -0.70 -23.18
N SER A 162 9.37 0.37 -23.27
CA SER A 162 10.32 0.80 -22.24
C SER A 162 9.69 0.99 -20.86
N ALA A 163 8.44 1.46 -20.80
CA ALA A 163 7.72 1.63 -19.54
C ALA A 163 7.35 0.31 -18.84
N THR A 164 7.27 -0.83 -19.54
CA THR A 164 6.75 -2.10 -18.98
C THR A 164 7.74 -3.28 -19.04
N ASN A 165 8.91 -3.10 -19.68
CA ASN A 165 9.95 -4.12 -19.77
C ASN A 165 11.27 -3.72 -19.08
N ARG A 166 11.21 -3.10 -17.90
CA ARG A 166 12.40 -2.63 -17.17
C ARG A 166 13.30 -1.69 -18.00
N GLY A 167 12.73 -0.93 -18.93
CA GLY A 167 13.45 0.10 -19.66
C GLY A 167 13.62 1.36 -18.83
N ILE A 168 14.27 2.38 -19.40
CA ILE A 168 14.56 3.67 -18.75
C ILE A 168 13.29 4.29 -18.15
N ILE A 169 12.16 4.27 -18.89
CA ILE A 169 10.90 4.83 -18.39
C ILE A 169 10.37 4.03 -17.19
N GLY A 170 10.53 2.71 -17.19
CA GLY A 170 10.18 1.86 -16.05
C GLY A 170 11.00 2.22 -14.81
N PHE A 171 12.31 2.41 -14.95
CA PHE A 171 13.18 2.84 -13.84
C PHE A 171 12.86 4.25 -13.35
N ILE A 172 12.62 5.21 -14.24
CA ILE A 172 12.16 6.57 -13.86
C ILE A 172 10.88 6.49 -13.03
N THR A 173 9.91 5.67 -13.48
CA THR A 173 8.65 5.45 -12.75
C THR A 173 8.90 4.82 -11.37
N ALA A 174 9.81 3.85 -11.29
CA ALA A 174 10.16 3.20 -10.04
C ALA A 174 10.81 4.19 -9.05
N PHE A 175 11.77 4.99 -9.51
CA PHE A 175 12.41 6.03 -8.70
C PHE A 175 11.43 7.12 -8.27
N PHE A 176 10.50 7.49 -9.14
CA PHE A 176 9.44 8.44 -8.79
C PHE A 176 8.56 7.90 -7.64
N PHE A 177 8.10 6.65 -7.73
CA PHE A 177 7.34 6.02 -6.65
C PHE A 177 8.16 5.90 -5.36
N ILE A 178 9.41 5.42 -5.44
CA ILE A 178 10.32 5.33 -4.29
C ILE A 178 10.51 6.70 -3.64
N GLY A 179 10.82 7.72 -4.44
CA GLY A 179 11.02 9.10 -3.98
C GLY A 179 9.77 9.63 -3.29
N PHE A 180 8.59 9.48 -3.91
CA PHE A 180 7.32 9.90 -3.31
C PHE A 180 7.11 9.29 -1.91
N TYR A 181 7.33 7.97 -1.76
CA TYR A 181 7.17 7.33 -0.45
C TYR A 181 8.25 7.74 0.56
N ILE A 182 9.49 8.01 0.11
CA ILE A 182 10.54 8.56 0.98
C ILE A 182 10.11 9.93 1.52
N PHE A 183 9.62 10.82 0.65
CA PHE A 183 9.10 12.12 1.08
C PHE A 183 7.88 11.96 1.99
N LEU A 184 6.96 11.06 1.66
CA LEU A 184 5.74 10.83 2.45
C LEU A 184 6.04 10.36 3.88
N TYR A 185 6.94 9.37 4.04
CA TYR A 185 7.24 8.77 5.34
C TYR A 185 8.26 9.56 6.17
N PHE A 186 9.27 10.13 5.52
CA PHE A 186 10.44 10.69 6.21
C PHE A 186 10.55 12.20 6.10
N PHE A 187 10.09 12.80 5.00
CA PHE A 187 10.25 14.23 4.75
C PHE A 187 8.94 14.93 4.31
N PRO A 188 7.85 14.84 5.09
CA PRO A 188 6.56 15.42 4.73
C PRO A 188 6.57 16.95 4.69
N ASN A 189 7.59 17.59 5.30
CA ASN A 189 7.88 19.03 5.22
C ASN A 189 8.04 19.53 3.78
N TYR A 190 8.51 18.70 2.84
CA TYR A 190 8.61 19.09 1.43
C TYR A 190 7.31 18.85 0.65
N LEU A 191 6.34 18.12 1.22
CA LEU A 191 5.05 17.83 0.59
C LEU A 191 3.94 18.78 1.05
N VAL A 192 4.23 19.86 1.78
CA VAL A 192 3.20 20.76 2.30
C VAL A 192 2.32 21.33 1.18
N ASN A 193 2.90 21.79 0.07
CA ASN A 193 2.13 22.33 -1.05
C ASN A 193 1.20 21.29 -1.72
N PRO A 194 1.66 20.07 -2.07
CA PRO A 194 0.78 18.98 -2.48
C PRO A 194 -0.33 18.66 -1.46
N ILE A 195 -0.02 18.68 -0.16
CA ILE A 195 -1.00 18.44 0.89
C ILE A 195 -2.05 19.56 0.95
N LEU A 196 -1.65 20.82 0.73
CA LEU A 196 -2.56 21.96 0.66
C LEU A 196 -3.56 21.87 -0.49
N ALA A 197 -3.21 21.22 -1.61
CA ALA A 197 -4.11 21.01 -2.74
C ALA A 197 -5.39 20.27 -2.33
N VAL A 198 -5.28 19.31 -1.42
CA VAL A 198 -6.43 18.49 -0.98
C VAL A 198 -7.07 19.00 0.32
N ASN A 199 -6.64 20.17 0.81
CA ASN A 199 -7.09 20.71 2.08
C ASN A 199 -8.58 21.07 2.09
N GLY A 200 -9.11 21.59 0.99
CA GLY A 200 -10.55 21.89 0.86
C GLY A 200 -11.41 20.64 0.98
N ILE A 201 -10.98 19.54 0.35
CA ILE A 201 -11.69 18.25 0.40
C ILE A 201 -11.61 17.67 1.83
N SER A 202 -10.43 17.69 2.46
CA SER A 202 -10.29 17.17 3.83
C SER A 202 -11.16 17.94 4.82
N LYS A 203 -11.17 19.28 4.76
CA LYS A 203 -12.04 20.08 5.63
C LYS A 203 -13.52 19.76 5.43
N SER A 204 -13.93 19.51 4.19
CA SER A 204 -15.32 19.12 3.88
C SER A 204 -15.69 17.72 4.38
N LEU A 205 -14.73 16.80 4.47
CA LEU A 205 -14.99 15.41 4.88
C LEU A 205 -14.80 15.17 6.37
N SER A 206 -13.68 15.61 6.94
CA SER A 206 -13.27 15.32 8.32
C SER A 206 -13.24 16.55 9.24
N GLY A 207 -13.56 17.74 8.74
CA GLY A 207 -13.50 19.00 9.50
C GLY A 207 -12.08 19.51 9.80
N ASN A 208 -11.06 18.69 9.51
CA ASN A 208 -9.66 18.96 9.83
C ASN A 208 -8.83 19.32 8.60
N PRO A 209 -7.69 20.02 8.76
CA PRO A 209 -6.74 20.23 7.68
C PRO A 209 -6.14 18.90 7.18
N ALA A 210 -5.93 18.78 5.87
CA ALA A 210 -5.42 17.55 5.25
C ALA A 210 -4.01 17.17 5.76
N SER A 211 -3.78 15.96 6.25
CA SER A 211 -2.43 15.48 6.60
C SER A 211 -1.71 14.84 5.40
N GLN A 212 -0.43 14.44 5.55
CA GLN A 212 0.20 13.61 4.52
C GLN A 212 -0.53 12.27 4.30
N TRP A 213 -1.18 11.73 5.34
CA TRP A 213 -1.96 10.49 5.23
C TRP A 213 -3.28 10.70 4.50
N PHE A 214 -3.91 11.88 4.66
CA PHE A 214 -5.07 12.25 3.85
C PHE A 214 -4.68 12.36 2.37
N LEU A 215 -3.58 13.05 2.06
CA LEU A 215 -3.03 13.12 0.70
C LEU A 215 -2.79 11.72 0.13
N TYR A 216 -2.17 10.84 0.90
CA TYR A 216 -1.92 9.46 0.51
C TYR A 216 -3.22 8.69 0.21
N GLY A 217 -4.21 8.74 1.11
CA GLY A 217 -5.51 8.10 0.93
C GLY A 217 -6.28 8.61 -0.29
N PHE A 218 -6.27 9.95 -0.49
CA PHE A 218 -6.89 10.59 -1.64
C PHE A 218 -6.21 10.19 -2.96
N MET A 219 -4.88 10.17 -2.99
CA MET A 219 -4.09 9.69 -4.13
C MET A 219 -4.43 8.24 -4.45
N TYR A 220 -4.53 7.39 -3.43
CA TYR A 220 -4.89 5.99 -3.58
C TYR A 220 -6.24 5.82 -4.27
N CYS A 221 -7.26 6.53 -3.80
CA CYS A 221 -8.60 6.50 -4.37
C CYS A 221 -8.64 7.05 -5.80
N SER A 222 -7.96 8.17 -6.05
CA SER A 222 -7.91 8.83 -7.36
C SER A 222 -7.23 7.95 -8.40
N VAL A 223 -6.03 7.44 -8.09
CA VAL A 223 -5.27 6.56 -8.99
C VAL A 223 -6.03 5.26 -9.24
N MET A 224 -6.56 4.62 -8.20
CA MET A 224 -7.36 3.40 -8.39
C MET A 224 -8.59 3.65 -9.26
N THR A 225 -9.28 4.78 -9.11
CA THR A 225 -10.46 5.11 -9.92
C THR A 225 -10.11 5.27 -11.39
N VAL A 226 -9.07 6.07 -11.70
CA VAL A 226 -8.63 6.30 -13.08
C VAL A 226 -8.16 5.00 -13.73
N PHE A 227 -7.35 4.19 -13.03
CA PHE A 227 -6.89 2.91 -13.57
C PHE A 227 -7.98 1.84 -13.56
N ALA A 228 -9.02 1.92 -12.72
CA ALA A 228 -10.17 1.03 -12.80
C ALA A 228 -10.92 1.21 -14.13
N VAL A 229 -11.02 2.42 -14.67
CA VAL A 229 -11.60 2.65 -16.01
C VAL A 229 -10.83 1.88 -17.09
N ARG A 230 -9.50 1.92 -17.06
CA ARG A 230 -8.65 1.08 -17.93
C ARG A 230 -8.99 -0.40 -17.78
N MET A 231 -9.27 -0.86 -16.56
CA MET A 231 -9.58 -2.26 -16.28
C MET A 231 -10.96 -2.69 -16.75
N PHE A 232 -11.98 -1.86 -16.55
CA PHE A 232 -13.30 -2.10 -17.10
C PHE A 232 -13.25 -2.22 -18.62
N ILE A 233 -12.47 -1.37 -19.29
CA ILE A 233 -12.28 -1.46 -20.75
C ILE A 233 -11.50 -2.73 -21.13
N LYS A 234 -10.34 -2.99 -20.52
CA LYS A 234 -9.48 -4.14 -20.84
C LYS A 234 -10.19 -5.48 -20.63
N TYR A 235 -10.94 -5.62 -19.55
CA TYR A 235 -11.59 -6.88 -19.15
C TYR A 235 -13.11 -6.90 -19.42
N ARG A 236 -13.62 -6.04 -20.32
CA ARG A 236 -15.07 -5.93 -20.64
C ARG A 236 -15.78 -7.21 -21.07
N HIS A 237 -15.03 -8.23 -21.52
CA HIS A 237 -15.55 -9.55 -21.88
C HIS A 237 -15.68 -10.49 -20.66
N ASN A 238 -15.11 -10.15 -19.51
CA ASN A 238 -15.01 -11.01 -18.34
C ASN A 238 -15.73 -10.38 -17.13
N LYS A 239 -16.96 -10.86 -16.86
CA LYS A 239 -17.80 -10.40 -15.75
C LYS A 239 -17.11 -10.51 -14.39
N TYR A 240 -16.38 -11.61 -14.15
CA TYR A 240 -15.66 -11.81 -12.88
C TYR A 240 -14.66 -10.68 -12.63
N GLN A 241 -13.89 -10.31 -13.66
CA GLN A 241 -12.90 -9.24 -13.53
C GLN A 241 -13.54 -7.86 -13.34
N MET A 242 -14.63 -7.57 -14.06
CA MET A 242 -15.35 -6.31 -13.89
C MET A 242 -15.93 -6.17 -12.48
N ILE A 243 -16.63 -7.18 -11.97
CA ILE A 243 -17.22 -7.14 -10.63
C ILE A 243 -16.11 -7.03 -9.57
N ARG A 244 -15.04 -7.82 -9.70
CA ARG A 244 -13.90 -7.75 -8.78
C ARG A 244 -13.28 -6.35 -8.71
N THR A 245 -13.05 -5.70 -9.86
CA THR A 245 -12.53 -4.33 -9.91
C THR A 245 -13.50 -3.34 -9.27
N ALA A 246 -14.81 -3.46 -9.51
CA ALA A 246 -15.81 -2.60 -8.89
C ALA A 246 -15.84 -2.76 -7.36
N VAL A 247 -15.81 -4.01 -6.87
CA VAL A 247 -15.86 -4.31 -5.43
C VAL A 247 -14.61 -3.81 -4.72
N VAL A 248 -13.40 -4.05 -5.26
CA VAL A 248 -12.17 -3.57 -4.61
C VAL A 248 -12.07 -2.04 -4.62
N LEU A 249 -12.60 -1.38 -5.65
CA LEU A 249 -12.69 0.08 -5.70
C LEU A 249 -13.67 0.60 -4.65
N PHE A 250 -14.83 -0.04 -4.50
CA PHE A 250 -15.81 0.29 -3.46
C PHE A 250 -15.21 0.16 -2.06
N PHE A 251 -14.53 -0.94 -1.73
CA PHE A 251 -13.89 -1.11 -0.41
C PHE A 251 -12.78 -0.08 -0.17
N GLN A 252 -12.04 0.32 -1.21
CA GLN A 252 -11.05 1.38 -1.07
C GLN A 252 -11.69 2.73 -0.77
N ILE A 253 -12.69 3.14 -1.55
CA ILE A 253 -13.31 4.47 -1.41
C ILE A 253 -14.19 4.54 -0.16
N ALA A 254 -15.10 3.58 0.03
CA ALA A 254 -16.05 3.59 1.14
C ALA A 254 -15.38 3.24 2.47
N PHE A 255 -14.73 2.06 2.57
CA PHE A 255 -14.24 1.54 3.85
C PHE A 255 -12.86 2.06 4.24
N ALA A 256 -11.94 2.21 3.29
CA ALA A 256 -10.57 2.64 3.61
C ALA A 256 -10.42 4.16 3.73
N PHE A 257 -11.31 4.94 3.12
CA PHE A 257 -11.17 6.39 3.00
C PHE A 257 -12.37 7.15 3.57
N LEU A 258 -13.56 7.02 2.98
CA LEU A 258 -14.72 7.84 3.39
C LEU A 258 -15.18 7.56 4.83
N ILE A 259 -15.42 6.30 5.19
CA ILE A 259 -15.89 5.95 6.55
C ILE A 259 -14.91 6.46 7.63
N PRO A 260 -13.59 6.19 7.54
CA PRO A 260 -12.64 6.71 8.52
C PRO A 260 -12.61 8.25 8.61
N GLU A 261 -12.66 8.96 7.48
CA GLU A 261 -12.67 10.43 7.47
C GLU A 261 -13.97 11.00 8.07
N ILE A 262 -15.11 10.36 7.80
CA ILE A 262 -16.40 10.72 8.40
C ILE A 262 -16.39 10.47 9.91
N LEU A 263 -15.77 9.37 10.38
CA LEU A 263 -15.62 9.13 11.82
C LEU A 263 -14.85 10.26 12.51
N VAL A 264 -13.79 10.76 11.87
CA VAL A 264 -13.03 11.90 12.39
C VAL A 264 -13.89 13.16 12.46
N ALA A 265 -14.80 13.41 11.50
CA ALA A 265 -15.75 14.52 11.58
C ALA A 265 -16.68 14.43 12.81
N PHE A 266 -17.01 13.22 13.25
CA PHE A 266 -17.80 12.97 14.47
C PHE A 266 -16.97 12.89 15.76
N ASN A 267 -15.73 13.37 15.74
CA ASN A 267 -14.77 13.29 16.84
C ASN A 267 -14.59 11.84 17.36
N LYS A 268 -14.59 10.87 16.45
CA LYS A 268 -14.33 9.44 16.75
C LYS A 268 -12.96 9.04 16.22
N PRO A 269 -12.33 8.00 16.80
CA PRO A 269 -11.03 7.54 16.34
C PRO A 269 -11.10 7.08 14.88
N TRP A 270 -10.05 7.40 14.13
CA TRP A 270 -9.89 6.92 12.77
C TRP A 270 -9.75 5.39 12.79
N PHE A 271 -10.62 4.68 12.08
CA PHE A 271 -10.64 3.21 12.09
C PHE A 271 -11.02 2.62 10.73
N ASP A 272 -10.13 1.80 10.16
CA ASP A 272 -10.39 1.04 8.93
C ASP A 272 -10.96 -0.35 9.27
N PHE A 273 -12.27 -0.50 9.10
CA PHE A 273 -13.02 -1.73 9.40
C PHE A 273 -12.62 -2.95 8.59
N LYS A 274 -11.89 -2.81 7.48
CA LYS A 274 -11.38 -3.97 6.72
C LYS A 274 -9.94 -4.34 7.11
N ASN A 275 -9.20 -3.51 7.84
CA ASN A 275 -7.77 -3.71 8.07
C ASN A 275 -7.51 -4.68 9.24
N ALA A 276 -7.36 -5.97 8.93
CA ALA A 276 -7.12 -7.02 9.91
C ALA A 276 -5.65 -7.12 10.36
N TRP A 277 -5.43 -7.63 11.58
CA TRP A 277 -4.11 -8.10 12.01
C TRP A 277 -3.73 -9.37 11.22
N PRO A 278 -2.45 -9.62 10.90
CA PRO A 278 -1.23 -8.88 11.28
C PRO A 278 -0.82 -7.77 10.29
N LEU A 279 -1.67 -7.39 9.32
CA LEU A 279 -1.36 -6.25 8.44
C LEU A 279 -1.41 -4.93 9.23
N ASN A 280 -2.45 -4.77 10.06
CA ASN A 280 -2.54 -3.69 11.05
C ASN A 280 -1.71 -4.02 12.30
N TYR A 281 -0.39 -3.92 12.18
CA TYR A 281 0.54 -4.31 13.25
C TYR A 281 0.46 -3.40 14.49
N SER A 282 -0.04 -2.16 14.36
CA SER A 282 -0.23 -1.22 15.48
C SER A 282 -1.54 -1.43 16.23
N PHE A 283 -2.42 -2.33 15.78
CA PHE A 283 -3.76 -2.53 16.36
C PHE A 283 -3.72 -2.84 17.86
N PHE A 284 -2.74 -3.65 18.28
CA PHE A 284 -2.56 -4.05 19.68
C PHE A 284 -1.57 -3.18 20.46
N PHE A 285 -1.12 -2.04 19.92
CA PHE A 285 -0.23 -1.15 20.67
C PHE A 285 -1.00 -0.47 21.80
N ASP A 286 -0.34 -0.30 22.96
CA ASP A 286 -0.96 0.22 24.19
C ASP A 286 -1.76 1.51 23.95
N TRP A 287 -1.19 2.45 23.18
CA TRP A 287 -1.85 3.72 22.87
C TRP A 287 -3.13 3.54 22.06
N ASN A 288 -3.16 2.59 21.12
CA ASN A 288 -4.31 2.35 20.24
C ASN A 288 -5.42 1.61 20.99
N ILE A 289 -5.05 0.61 21.81
CA ILE A 289 -6.00 -0.08 22.69
C ILE A 289 -6.65 0.94 23.62
N ASN A 290 -5.85 1.74 24.33
CA ASN A 290 -6.34 2.75 25.26
C ASN A 290 -7.20 3.80 24.55
N GLN A 291 -6.80 4.26 23.35
CA GLN A 291 -7.60 5.22 22.57
C GLN A 291 -8.98 4.64 22.21
N LEU A 292 -9.04 3.38 21.76
CA LEU A 292 -10.31 2.75 21.39
C LEU A 292 -11.20 2.50 22.61
N ILE A 293 -10.66 1.95 23.69
CA ILE A 293 -11.44 1.68 24.91
C ILE A 293 -11.95 2.98 25.53
N ASN A 294 -11.13 4.03 25.58
CA ASN A 294 -11.51 5.32 26.14
C ASN A 294 -12.46 6.14 25.24
N SER A 295 -12.71 5.69 24.00
CA SER A 295 -13.64 6.36 23.07
C SER A 295 -15.11 5.95 23.26
N GLY A 296 -15.44 5.30 24.38
CA GLY A 296 -16.78 4.85 24.73
C GLY A 296 -17.24 3.62 23.93
N ASN A 297 -18.55 3.35 23.93
CA ASN A 297 -19.15 2.13 23.37
C ASN A 297 -18.75 1.86 21.91
N LEU A 298 -18.67 2.89 21.08
CA LEU A 298 -18.27 2.73 19.68
C LEU A 298 -16.80 2.29 19.54
N GLY A 299 -15.91 2.84 20.36
CA GLY A 299 -14.50 2.46 20.33
C GLY A 299 -14.26 1.03 20.84
N ILE A 300 -15.00 0.61 21.88
CA ILE A 300 -15.02 -0.79 22.33
C ILE A 300 -15.53 -1.70 21.21
N PHE A 301 -16.62 -1.33 20.52
CA PHE A 301 -17.11 -2.07 19.36
C PHE A 301 -16.05 -2.19 18.26
N MET A 302 -15.34 -1.11 17.93
CA MET A 302 -14.26 -1.13 16.92
C MET A 302 -13.13 -2.09 17.31
N PHE A 303 -12.73 -2.08 18.59
CA PHE A 303 -11.71 -3.01 19.09
C PHE A 303 -12.19 -4.47 18.99
N VAL A 304 -13.38 -4.77 19.50
CA VAL A 304 -13.98 -6.11 19.42
C VAL A 304 -14.12 -6.56 17.97
N TRP A 305 -14.57 -5.67 17.07
CA TRP A 305 -14.64 -5.94 15.64
C TRP A 305 -13.28 -6.29 15.05
N GLY A 306 -12.21 -5.55 15.37
CA GLY A 306 -10.86 -5.85 14.87
C GLY A 306 -10.35 -7.23 15.31
N VAL A 307 -10.65 -7.63 16.55
CA VAL A 307 -10.32 -8.96 17.08
C VAL A 307 -11.14 -10.05 16.39
N ILE A 308 -12.46 -9.89 16.29
CA ILE A 308 -13.37 -10.84 15.61
C ILE A 308 -13.01 -10.97 14.13
N LEU A 309 -12.73 -9.85 13.46
CA LEU A 309 -12.29 -9.82 12.07
C LEU A 309 -11.06 -10.70 11.88
N THR A 310 -10.06 -10.54 12.76
CA THR A 310 -8.79 -11.24 12.69
C THR A 310 -8.92 -12.73 13.00
N LEU A 311 -9.56 -13.09 14.11
CA LEU A 311 -9.56 -14.48 14.63
C LEU A 311 -10.67 -15.35 14.05
N VAL A 312 -11.80 -14.75 13.65
CA VAL A 312 -13.00 -15.49 13.24
C VAL A 312 -13.29 -15.24 11.76
N VAL A 313 -13.60 -14.00 11.38
CA VAL A 313 -14.07 -13.68 10.02
C VAL A 313 -13.01 -14.05 9.00
N VAL A 314 -11.76 -13.69 9.23
CA VAL A 314 -10.67 -13.96 8.29
C VAL A 314 -10.48 -15.46 8.03
N PRO A 315 -10.27 -16.33 9.03
CA PRO A 315 -10.16 -17.78 8.81
C PRO A 315 -11.39 -18.39 8.16
N VAL A 316 -12.60 -18.02 8.59
CA VAL A 316 -13.85 -18.54 8.03
C VAL A 316 -13.99 -18.16 6.56
N MET A 317 -13.74 -16.89 6.22
CA MET A 317 -13.83 -16.44 4.83
C MET A 317 -12.73 -17.05 3.96
N VAL A 318 -11.52 -17.28 4.48
CA VAL A 318 -10.48 -18.02 3.74
C VAL A 318 -10.85 -19.49 3.57
N TYR A 319 -11.48 -20.11 4.56
CA TYR A 319 -11.97 -21.48 4.45
C TYR A 319 -12.91 -21.62 3.23
N PHE A 320 -13.90 -20.74 3.09
CA PHE A 320 -14.86 -20.83 1.98
C PHE A 320 -14.34 -20.31 0.64
N TYR A 321 -13.59 -19.21 0.63
CA TYR A 321 -13.26 -18.49 -0.61
C TYR A 321 -11.76 -18.44 -0.94
N GLY A 322 -10.89 -18.94 -0.06
CA GLY A 322 -9.44 -18.77 -0.17
C GLY A 322 -9.01 -17.33 0.08
N LYS A 323 -7.76 -16.97 -0.20
CA LYS A 323 -7.26 -15.60 -0.05
C LYS A 323 -7.95 -14.58 -0.94
N ARG A 324 -8.74 -15.02 -1.93
CA ARG A 324 -9.31 -14.13 -2.95
C ARG A 324 -10.24 -13.09 -2.36
N TRP A 325 -11.08 -13.45 -1.38
CA TRP A 325 -12.05 -12.52 -0.77
C TRP A 325 -11.34 -11.29 -0.21
N TYR A 326 -10.14 -11.44 0.38
CA TYR A 326 -9.39 -10.32 0.91
C TYR A 326 -8.43 -9.74 -0.13
N CYS A 327 -7.41 -10.50 -0.53
CA CYS A 327 -6.27 -9.99 -1.33
C CYS A 327 -6.63 -9.52 -2.75
N SER A 328 -7.78 -9.95 -3.28
CA SER A 328 -8.22 -9.62 -4.64
C SER A 328 -9.51 -8.80 -4.69
N TRP A 329 -10.32 -8.78 -3.62
CA TRP A 329 -11.64 -8.15 -3.61
C TRP A 329 -11.81 -7.04 -2.55
N VAL A 330 -11.06 -7.04 -1.45
CA VAL A 330 -11.24 -6.07 -0.34
C VAL A 330 -9.97 -5.24 -0.06
N CYS A 331 -8.80 -5.86 -0.16
CA CYS A 331 -7.52 -5.27 0.22
C CYS A 331 -7.14 -4.11 -0.72
N GLY A 332 -6.89 -2.93 -0.16
CA GLY A 332 -6.41 -1.75 -0.90
C GLY A 332 -5.11 -2.03 -1.66
N CYS A 333 -4.12 -2.64 -0.98
CA CYS A 333 -2.86 -3.06 -1.62
C CYS A 333 -3.08 -3.96 -2.83
N GLY A 334 -4.08 -4.84 -2.74
CA GLY A 334 -4.54 -5.65 -3.85
C GLY A 334 -5.16 -4.82 -4.96
N GLY A 335 -6.06 -3.89 -4.63
CA GLY A 335 -6.68 -2.98 -5.58
C GLY A 335 -5.68 -2.16 -6.39
N LEU A 336 -4.67 -1.57 -5.75
CA LEU A 336 -3.63 -0.81 -6.46
C LEU A 336 -2.73 -1.70 -7.32
N ALA A 337 -2.32 -2.87 -6.80
CA ALA A 337 -1.55 -3.86 -7.55
C ALA A 337 -2.32 -4.37 -8.78
N GLU A 338 -3.62 -4.57 -8.63
CA GLU A 338 -4.48 -5.06 -9.68
C GLU A 338 -4.80 -3.99 -10.70
N THR A 339 -4.87 -2.71 -10.34
CA THR A 339 -5.20 -1.60 -11.25
C THR A 339 -3.94 -0.97 -11.84
N LEU A 340 -3.28 -0.07 -11.09
CA LEU A 340 -2.04 0.61 -11.47
C LEU A 340 -0.93 -0.39 -11.84
N GLY A 341 -0.84 -1.49 -11.10
CA GLY A 341 0.21 -2.49 -11.27
C GLY A 341 0.02 -3.46 -12.46
N ASP A 342 -1.18 -3.60 -13.02
CA ASP A 342 -1.46 -4.58 -14.08
C ASP A 342 -0.49 -4.60 -15.30
N PRO A 343 0.04 -3.46 -15.78
CA PRO A 343 1.04 -3.45 -16.85
C PRO A 343 2.34 -4.19 -16.53
N TYR A 344 2.58 -4.58 -15.28
CA TYR A 344 3.85 -5.16 -14.81
C TYR A 344 3.78 -6.63 -14.42
N ARG A 345 2.63 -7.30 -14.57
CA ARG A 345 2.43 -8.70 -14.14
C ARG A 345 3.50 -9.66 -14.65
N GLN A 346 3.89 -9.48 -15.91
CA GLN A 346 4.88 -10.28 -16.63
C GLN A 346 6.26 -10.30 -15.96
N LEU A 347 6.62 -9.23 -15.24
CA LEU A 347 7.92 -9.07 -14.59
C LEU A 347 8.08 -9.91 -13.32
N SER A 348 6.99 -10.45 -12.79
CA SER A 348 7.02 -11.32 -11.60
C SER A 348 7.89 -12.54 -11.89
N ASN A 349 8.98 -12.77 -11.16
CA ASN A 349 9.87 -13.90 -11.44
C ASN A 349 9.22 -15.24 -11.06
N LYS A 350 9.33 -16.26 -11.92
CA LYS A 350 8.78 -17.61 -11.74
C LYS A 350 9.82 -18.66 -11.32
N SER A 351 11.07 -18.23 -11.11
CA SER A 351 12.16 -19.12 -10.72
C SER A 351 11.94 -19.74 -9.34
N LEU A 352 12.50 -20.95 -9.15
CA LEU A 352 12.49 -21.62 -7.85
C LEU A 352 13.22 -20.81 -6.76
N PHE A 353 14.25 -20.04 -7.13
CA PHE A 353 14.93 -19.14 -6.20
C PHE A 353 13.97 -18.07 -5.66
N SER A 354 13.23 -17.38 -6.56
CA SER A 354 12.24 -16.38 -6.17
C SER A 354 11.17 -16.98 -5.25
N TRP A 355 10.78 -18.23 -5.49
CA TRP A 355 9.83 -18.95 -4.64
C TRP A 355 10.41 -19.36 -3.27
N LYS A 356 11.70 -19.68 -3.18
CA LYS A 356 12.34 -19.93 -1.88
C LYS A 356 12.40 -18.63 -1.06
N VAL A 357 12.82 -17.54 -1.69
CA VAL A 357 12.90 -16.21 -1.05
C VAL A 357 11.53 -15.71 -0.60
N GLU A 358 10.49 -15.80 -1.45
CA GLU A 358 9.14 -15.35 -1.07
C GLU A 358 8.63 -16.09 0.18
N ARG A 359 8.89 -17.40 0.26
CA ARG A 359 8.45 -18.22 1.39
C ARG A 359 9.17 -17.82 2.67
N TRP A 360 10.49 -17.69 2.65
CA TRP A 360 11.26 -17.37 3.85
C TRP A 360 10.95 -15.96 4.36
N LEU A 361 10.94 -14.96 3.46
CA LEU A 361 10.70 -13.58 3.85
C LEU A 361 9.29 -13.38 4.41
N ILE A 362 8.24 -13.83 3.70
CA ILE A 362 6.87 -13.52 4.10
C ILE A 362 6.48 -14.19 5.43
N HIS A 363 6.97 -15.42 5.69
CA HIS A 363 6.73 -16.11 6.97
C HIS A 363 7.64 -15.57 8.08
N GLY A 364 8.85 -15.12 7.76
CA GLY A 364 9.71 -14.40 8.71
C GLY A 364 9.06 -13.10 9.20
N VAL A 365 8.46 -12.31 8.29
CA VAL A 365 7.72 -11.10 8.67
C VAL A 365 6.48 -11.42 9.50
N LEU A 366 5.75 -12.49 9.19
CA LEU A 366 4.62 -12.96 9.99
C LEU A 366 5.06 -13.40 11.40
N LEU A 367 6.14 -14.17 11.51
CA LEU A 367 6.70 -14.60 12.79
C LEU A 367 7.09 -13.39 13.62
N PHE A 368 7.81 -12.43 13.02
CA PHE A 368 8.21 -11.22 13.69
C PHE A 368 7.00 -10.39 14.17
N ALA A 369 5.98 -10.23 13.33
CA ALA A 369 4.74 -9.54 13.72
C ALA A 369 4.03 -10.23 14.88
N THR A 370 4.01 -11.56 14.88
CA THR A 370 3.38 -12.39 15.92
C THR A 370 4.11 -12.27 17.26
N ILE A 371 5.45 -12.39 17.25
CA ILE A 371 6.28 -12.22 18.45
C ILE A 371 6.14 -10.80 19.00
N MET A 372 6.24 -9.78 18.16
CA MET A 372 6.06 -8.39 18.58
C MET A 372 4.69 -8.15 19.21
N THR A 373 3.63 -8.71 18.61
CA THR A 373 2.27 -8.60 19.15
C THR A 373 2.14 -9.30 20.50
N GLY A 374 2.68 -10.51 20.64
CA GLY A 374 2.68 -11.25 21.90
C GLY A 374 3.43 -10.49 23.01
N LEU A 375 4.60 -9.93 22.69
CA LEU A 375 5.35 -9.08 23.62
C LEU A 375 4.58 -7.83 24.02
N THR A 376 3.90 -7.20 23.07
CA THR A 376 3.08 -5.99 23.32
C THR A 376 1.91 -6.30 24.25
N LEU A 377 1.17 -7.37 23.97
CA LEU A 377 0.06 -7.79 24.83
C LEU A 377 0.54 -8.21 26.21
N TYR A 378 1.69 -8.89 26.32
CA TYR A 378 2.28 -9.25 27.59
C TYR A 378 2.58 -8.02 28.46
N VAL A 379 3.27 -7.01 27.93
CA VAL A 379 3.57 -5.79 28.72
C VAL A 379 2.31 -5.00 29.04
N TYR A 380 1.34 -4.96 28.13
CA TYR A 380 0.05 -4.31 28.35
C TYR A 380 -0.70 -4.92 29.53
N PHE A 381 -0.88 -6.25 29.55
CA PHE A 381 -1.59 -6.95 30.62
C PHE A 381 -0.79 -7.07 31.93
N ALA A 382 0.55 -7.01 31.87
CA ALA A 382 1.41 -6.96 33.04
C ALA A 382 1.57 -5.55 33.61
N GLU A 383 0.90 -4.54 33.04
CA GLU A 383 1.01 -3.13 33.42
C GLU A 383 2.45 -2.60 33.41
N ILE A 384 3.30 -3.16 32.54
CA ILE A 384 4.68 -2.73 32.36
C ILE A 384 4.71 -1.65 31.28
N PRO A 385 5.28 -0.46 31.55
CA PRO A 385 5.41 0.56 30.52
C PRO A 385 6.23 0.05 29.33
N SER A 386 5.73 0.23 28.10
CA SER A 386 6.36 -0.31 26.88
C SER A 386 7.75 0.24 26.57
N TRP A 387 8.15 1.35 27.18
CA TRP A 387 9.50 1.91 27.12
C TRP A 387 10.47 1.30 28.15
N LYS A 388 9.98 0.56 29.14
CA LYS A 388 10.83 -0.11 30.12
C LYS A 388 11.61 -1.23 29.40
N GLN A 389 12.90 -1.30 29.68
CA GLN A 389 13.74 -2.37 29.14
C GLN A 389 13.32 -3.71 29.76
N LEU A 390 13.14 -4.71 28.91
CA LEU A 390 12.85 -6.08 29.32
C LEU A 390 14.15 -6.90 29.26
N PHE A 391 14.14 -8.00 28.50
CA PHE A 391 15.29 -8.85 28.28
C PHE A 391 16.30 -8.21 27.33
N LEU A 392 17.59 -8.35 27.64
CA LEU A 392 18.73 -7.92 26.81
C LEU A 392 18.80 -6.40 26.57
N GLY A 393 18.20 -5.58 27.43
CA GLY A 393 18.24 -4.11 27.31
C GLY A 393 17.36 -3.53 26.19
N ILE A 394 16.51 -4.35 25.56
CA ILE A 394 15.61 -3.93 24.49
C ILE A 394 14.19 -3.70 25.07
N SER A 395 13.57 -2.57 24.73
CA SER A 395 12.18 -2.29 25.09
C SER A 395 11.21 -2.79 24.01
N VAL A 396 9.93 -3.01 24.37
CA VAL A 396 8.89 -3.34 23.39
C VAL A 396 8.70 -2.20 22.39
N TYR A 397 8.79 -0.95 22.86
CA TYR A 397 8.73 0.23 22.02
C TYR A 397 9.82 0.25 20.93
N ASP A 398 11.04 -0.20 21.26
CA ASP A 398 12.11 -0.34 20.29
C ASP A 398 11.70 -1.35 19.21
N VAL A 399 11.27 -2.55 19.61
CA VAL A 399 10.83 -3.59 18.66
C VAL A 399 9.72 -3.08 17.73
N GLN A 400 8.72 -2.38 18.28
CA GLN A 400 7.64 -1.75 17.51
C GLN A 400 8.18 -0.70 16.52
N THR A 401 9.14 0.13 16.95
CA THR A 401 9.77 1.16 16.12
C THR A 401 10.59 0.54 14.98
N TRP A 402 11.36 -0.51 15.26
CA TRP A 402 12.13 -1.26 14.26
C TRP A 402 11.19 -1.90 13.23
N TYR A 403 10.12 -2.56 13.68
CA TYR A 403 9.11 -3.14 12.79
C TYR A 403 8.46 -2.07 11.91
N GLY A 404 7.99 -0.97 12.51
CA GLY A 404 7.36 0.13 11.79
C GLY A 404 8.28 0.77 10.75
N PHE A 405 9.58 0.90 11.05
CA PHE A 405 10.56 1.41 10.10
C PHE A 405 10.84 0.42 8.97
N PHE A 406 11.38 -0.77 9.25
CA PHE A 406 11.83 -1.71 8.22
C PHE A 406 10.66 -2.33 7.44
N ILE A 407 9.63 -2.79 8.13
CA ILE A 407 8.51 -3.49 7.50
C ILE A 407 7.44 -2.50 7.03
N GLY A 408 7.05 -1.56 7.90
CA GLY A 408 6.01 -0.58 7.59
C GLY A 408 6.42 0.43 6.53
N SER A 409 7.46 1.22 6.78
CA SER A 409 7.84 2.31 5.88
C SER A 409 8.67 1.84 4.67
N ILE A 410 9.76 1.08 4.91
CA ILE A 410 10.68 0.69 3.84
C ILE A 410 10.08 -0.43 2.98
N PHE A 411 9.71 -1.55 3.58
CA PHE A 411 9.30 -2.71 2.78
C PHE A 411 7.89 -2.56 2.19
N SER A 412 6.89 -2.16 2.99
CA SER A 412 5.52 -1.98 2.50
C SER A 412 5.36 -0.71 1.65
N GLY A 413 5.88 0.43 2.12
CA GLY A 413 5.76 1.71 1.41
C GLY A 413 6.72 1.83 0.24
N VAL A 414 8.01 2.01 0.53
CA VAL A 414 9.03 2.37 -0.47
C VAL A 414 9.24 1.24 -1.49
N ILE A 415 9.51 0.02 -1.03
CA ILE A 415 9.78 -1.11 -1.92
C ILE A 415 8.49 -1.64 -2.56
N GLY A 416 7.42 -1.74 -1.77
CA GLY A 416 6.17 -2.40 -2.15
C GLY A 416 5.62 -1.95 -3.50
N THR A 417 5.30 -0.67 -3.63
CA THR A 417 4.83 -0.06 -4.89
C THR A 417 5.97 0.46 -5.76
N GLY A 418 7.08 0.90 -5.15
CA GLY A 418 8.24 1.41 -5.89
C GLY A 418 8.79 0.44 -6.91
N PHE A 419 8.76 -0.85 -6.60
CA PHE A 419 9.37 -1.89 -7.43
C PHE A 419 8.39 -2.50 -8.45
N TYR A 420 7.17 -1.97 -8.60
CA TYR A 420 6.23 -2.46 -9.61
C TYR A 420 6.83 -2.54 -11.02
N PRO A 421 7.49 -1.47 -11.53
CA PRO A 421 8.08 -1.50 -12.88
C PRO A 421 9.29 -2.41 -13.05
N ILE A 422 9.82 -2.97 -11.96
CA ILE A 422 11.07 -3.75 -11.94
C ILE A 422 10.76 -5.23 -11.66
N MET A 423 10.06 -5.51 -10.56
CA MET A 423 9.85 -6.87 -10.04
C MET A 423 8.42 -7.40 -10.22
N GLY A 424 7.50 -6.57 -10.72
CA GLY A 424 6.10 -6.91 -10.93
C GLY A 424 5.16 -6.32 -9.89
N ASN A 425 3.87 -6.46 -10.13
CA ASN A 425 2.82 -5.66 -9.48
C ASN A 425 2.48 -6.03 -8.04
N ARG A 426 3.05 -7.11 -7.49
CA ARG A 426 2.72 -7.61 -6.14
C ARG A 426 3.94 -7.89 -5.27
N VAL A 427 4.99 -7.06 -5.36
CA VAL A 427 6.21 -7.22 -4.55
C VAL A 427 5.87 -7.30 -3.05
N TRP A 428 5.17 -6.30 -2.50
CA TRP A 428 4.75 -6.32 -1.09
C TRP A 428 3.90 -7.54 -0.73
N CYS A 429 2.83 -7.79 -1.48
CA CYS A 429 1.91 -8.90 -1.19
C CYS A 429 2.56 -10.29 -1.30
N ARG A 430 3.62 -10.41 -2.10
CA ARG A 430 4.33 -11.67 -2.37
C ARG A 430 5.45 -11.92 -1.35
N PHE A 431 6.21 -10.90 -0.99
CA PHE A 431 7.43 -11.06 -0.19
C PHE A 431 7.29 -10.59 1.27
N GLY A 432 6.39 -9.65 1.58
CA GLY A 432 6.41 -8.95 2.86
C GLY A 432 5.10 -8.87 3.62
N CYS A 433 3.94 -9.04 2.97
CA CYS A 433 2.65 -8.87 3.64
C CYS A 433 2.37 -10.01 4.65
N PRO A 434 2.38 -9.75 5.97
CA PRO A 434 2.20 -10.80 6.97
C PRO A 434 0.77 -11.38 6.93
N LEU A 435 -0.22 -10.56 6.59
CA LEU A 435 -1.60 -11.02 6.41
C LEU A 435 -1.71 -11.97 5.21
N ALA A 436 -0.97 -11.74 4.12
CA ALA A 436 -0.98 -12.67 2.99
C ALA A 436 -0.34 -14.03 3.34
N ALA A 437 0.62 -14.08 4.27
CA ALA A 437 1.15 -15.31 4.84
C ALA A 437 0.11 -16.01 5.73
N TYR A 438 -0.52 -15.29 6.65
CA TYR A 438 -1.58 -15.83 7.52
C TYR A 438 -2.74 -16.44 6.72
N LEU A 439 -3.30 -15.67 5.78
CA LEU A 439 -4.34 -16.15 4.86
C LEU A 439 -3.83 -17.32 4.00
N GLY A 440 -2.54 -17.32 3.64
CA GLY A 440 -1.91 -18.32 2.77
C GLY A 440 -1.74 -19.67 3.44
N PHE A 441 -1.47 -19.66 4.74
CA PHE A 441 -1.43 -20.84 5.58
C PHE A 441 -2.80 -21.52 5.62
N VAL A 442 -3.85 -20.77 5.98
CA VAL A 442 -5.23 -21.28 5.99
C VAL A 442 -5.66 -21.74 4.59
N GLN A 443 -5.33 -20.98 3.54
CA GLN A 443 -5.66 -21.35 2.17
C GLN A 443 -5.07 -22.69 1.75
N ARG A 444 -3.76 -22.90 2.01
CA ARG A 444 -3.07 -24.12 1.59
C ARG A 444 -3.70 -25.36 2.23
N PHE A 445 -3.98 -25.30 3.53
CA PHE A 445 -4.35 -26.49 4.29
C PHE A 445 -5.85 -26.70 4.48
N LYS A 446 -6.65 -25.64 4.58
CA LYS A 446 -8.05 -25.74 5.01
C LYS A 446 -9.06 -25.17 4.02
N SER A 447 -8.65 -24.40 3.01
CA SER A 447 -9.62 -23.76 2.12
C SER A 447 -10.27 -24.72 1.11
N ARG A 448 -11.54 -24.47 0.80
CA ARG A 448 -12.29 -25.11 -0.30
C ARG A 448 -11.84 -24.60 -1.68
N PHE A 449 -11.22 -23.43 -1.73
CA PHE A 449 -10.77 -22.80 -2.97
C PHE A 449 -9.59 -23.56 -3.60
N ARG A 450 -9.69 -23.77 -4.91
CA ARG A 450 -8.65 -24.32 -5.79
C ARG A 450 -8.84 -23.78 -7.20
N ILE A 451 -7.76 -23.75 -7.99
CA ILE A 451 -7.88 -23.55 -9.44
C ILE A 451 -7.72 -24.93 -10.07
N THR A 452 -8.78 -25.43 -10.70
CA THR A 452 -8.77 -26.72 -11.37
C THR A 452 -8.24 -26.60 -12.80
N THR A 453 -7.64 -27.68 -13.27
CA THR A 453 -6.94 -27.76 -14.55
C THR A 453 -7.49 -28.93 -15.37
N ASN A 454 -7.81 -28.67 -16.64
CA ASN A 454 -8.01 -29.73 -17.64
C ASN A 454 -6.74 -29.91 -18.47
N GLY A 455 -5.84 -30.78 -18.02
CA GLY A 455 -4.52 -30.94 -18.63
C GLY A 455 -4.55 -31.33 -20.12
N GLY A 456 -5.53 -32.16 -20.53
CA GLY A 456 -5.66 -32.61 -21.92
C GLY A 456 -5.95 -31.49 -22.93
N GLN A 457 -6.46 -30.34 -22.47
CA GLN A 457 -6.72 -29.17 -23.33
C GLN A 457 -5.56 -28.15 -23.32
N CYS A 458 -4.51 -28.38 -22.53
CA CYS A 458 -3.39 -27.46 -22.38
C CYS A 458 -2.44 -27.49 -23.58
N ILE A 459 -2.41 -26.41 -24.36
CA ILE A 459 -1.47 -26.24 -25.49
C ILE A 459 -0.12 -25.62 -25.09
N SER A 460 0.21 -25.58 -23.80
CA SER A 460 1.51 -25.11 -23.29
C SER A 460 1.95 -23.68 -23.67
N CYS A 461 1.03 -22.81 -24.11
CA CYS A 461 1.33 -21.44 -24.58
C CYS A 461 1.95 -20.48 -23.54
N GLY A 462 1.86 -20.79 -22.24
CA GLY A 462 2.52 -20.02 -21.18
C GLY A 462 1.86 -18.71 -20.73
N ASN A 463 0.80 -18.23 -21.41
CA ASN A 463 0.11 -16.99 -21.04
C ASN A 463 -0.33 -16.94 -19.57
N CYS A 464 -0.82 -18.07 -19.04
CA CYS A 464 -1.27 -18.20 -17.66
C CYS A 464 -0.14 -18.01 -16.64
N SER A 465 1.08 -18.49 -16.94
CA SER A 465 2.28 -18.24 -16.12
C SER A 465 2.75 -16.81 -16.29
N THR A 466 2.84 -16.32 -17.53
CA THR A 466 3.34 -14.96 -17.83
C THR A 466 2.60 -13.91 -17.02
N TYR A 467 1.26 -13.94 -17.02
CA TYR A 467 0.43 -12.95 -16.32
C TYR A 467 0.07 -13.33 -14.88
N CYS A 468 0.69 -14.37 -14.31
CA CYS A 468 0.58 -14.65 -12.89
C CYS A 468 1.40 -13.65 -12.07
N GLU A 469 0.70 -12.70 -11.46
CA GLU A 469 1.25 -11.67 -10.55
C GLU A 469 1.90 -12.20 -9.27
N GLN A 470 1.65 -13.47 -8.92
CA GLN A 470 2.30 -14.12 -7.79
C GLN A 470 3.57 -14.89 -8.20
N GLY A 471 3.96 -14.84 -9.48
CA GLY A 471 5.12 -15.57 -9.98
C GLY A 471 4.98 -17.09 -9.92
N ILE A 472 3.75 -17.61 -10.00
CA ILE A 472 3.49 -19.06 -10.06
C ILE A 472 3.64 -19.52 -11.51
N ASP A 473 4.38 -20.59 -11.75
CA ASP A 473 4.41 -21.26 -13.05
C ASP A 473 3.13 -22.10 -13.26
N VAL A 474 2.04 -21.41 -13.58
CA VAL A 474 0.71 -21.98 -13.81
C VAL A 474 0.69 -22.99 -14.96
N ARG A 475 1.49 -22.78 -16.00
CA ARG A 475 1.65 -23.68 -17.15
C ARG A 475 2.08 -25.07 -16.70
N SER A 476 3.07 -25.18 -15.81
CA SER A 476 3.53 -26.49 -15.32
C SER A 476 2.41 -27.25 -14.60
N TYR A 477 1.56 -26.55 -13.83
CA TYR A 477 0.39 -27.16 -13.21
C TYR A 477 -0.65 -27.63 -14.23
N ALA A 478 -0.94 -26.79 -15.21
CA ALA A 478 -1.90 -27.12 -16.27
C ALA A 478 -1.43 -28.32 -17.10
N GLN A 479 -0.16 -28.35 -17.51
CA GLN A 479 0.43 -29.47 -18.24
C GLN A 479 0.33 -30.79 -17.47
N LYS A 480 0.45 -30.74 -16.14
CA LYS A 480 0.37 -31.94 -15.29
C LYS A 480 -1.06 -32.35 -14.92
N GLY A 481 -2.09 -31.61 -15.31
CA GLY A 481 -3.46 -31.85 -14.81
C GLY A 481 -3.58 -31.71 -13.27
N GLN A 482 -2.71 -30.89 -12.67
CA GLN A 482 -2.66 -30.67 -11.23
C GLN A 482 -3.41 -29.40 -10.83
N ASN A 483 -4.23 -29.51 -9.79
CA ASN A 483 -4.90 -28.36 -9.19
C ASN A 483 -3.88 -27.40 -8.55
N ILE A 484 -4.09 -26.10 -8.73
CA ILE A 484 -3.21 -25.08 -8.16
C ILE A 484 -3.72 -24.72 -6.76
N VAL A 485 -3.02 -25.24 -5.76
CA VAL A 485 -3.31 -25.00 -4.35
C VAL A 485 -2.09 -24.37 -3.67
N ARG A 486 -1.58 -23.27 -4.23
CA ARG A 486 -0.41 -22.56 -3.70
C ARG A 486 -0.81 -21.61 -2.56
N SER A 487 -0.01 -21.54 -1.50
CA SER A 487 -0.19 -20.54 -0.43
C SER A 487 -0.01 -19.11 -0.95
N SER A 488 0.79 -18.89 -2.00
CA SER A 488 1.00 -17.58 -2.62
C SER A 488 -0.18 -17.13 -3.49
N CYS A 489 -0.93 -18.04 -4.10
CA CYS A 489 -2.04 -17.69 -5.01
C CYS A 489 -3.09 -16.79 -4.32
N VAL A 490 -3.40 -15.63 -4.91
CA VAL A 490 -4.41 -14.69 -4.38
C VAL A 490 -5.78 -14.84 -5.04
N GLY A 491 -5.96 -15.82 -5.93
CA GLY A 491 -7.23 -16.09 -6.61
C GLY A 491 -7.74 -14.95 -7.50
N CYS A 492 -6.85 -14.17 -8.11
CA CYS A 492 -7.20 -13.07 -9.01
C CYS A 492 -7.91 -13.52 -10.29
N GLY A 493 -7.70 -14.77 -10.71
CA GLY A 493 -8.35 -15.39 -11.86
C GLY A 493 -7.87 -14.94 -13.24
N ILE A 494 -6.82 -14.11 -13.31
CA ILE A 494 -6.24 -13.68 -14.59
C ILE A 494 -5.70 -14.85 -15.39
N CYS A 495 -5.12 -15.87 -14.75
CA CYS A 495 -4.63 -17.07 -15.43
C CYS A 495 -5.73 -17.82 -16.20
N SER A 496 -6.94 -17.87 -15.66
CA SER A 496 -8.13 -18.42 -16.33
C SER A 496 -8.59 -17.51 -17.47
N ALA A 497 -8.64 -16.20 -17.22
CA ALA A 497 -9.09 -15.22 -18.21
C ALA A 497 -8.18 -15.13 -19.46
N VAL A 498 -6.86 -15.32 -19.31
CA VAL A 498 -5.90 -15.27 -20.43
C VAL A 498 -5.72 -16.60 -21.15
N CYS A 499 -6.35 -17.68 -20.66
CA CYS A 499 -6.20 -19.00 -21.25
C CYS A 499 -7.06 -19.12 -22.52
N PRO A 500 -6.47 -19.26 -23.73
CA PRO A 500 -7.26 -19.31 -24.97
C PRO A 500 -8.10 -20.58 -25.10
N ARG A 501 -7.73 -21.64 -24.37
CA ARG A 501 -8.41 -22.95 -24.39
C ARG A 501 -9.38 -23.16 -23.22
N GLY A 502 -9.48 -22.21 -22.29
CA GLY A 502 -10.37 -22.36 -21.12
C GLY A 502 -9.96 -23.46 -20.12
N VAL A 503 -8.70 -23.85 -20.10
CA VAL A 503 -8.16 -24.99 -19.30
C VAL A 503 -8.31 -24.81 -17.79
N LEU A 504 -8.37 -23.57 -17.31
CA LEU A 504 -8.27 -23.22 -15.90
C LEU A 504 -9.61 -22.68 -15.39
N LYS A 505 -10.09 -23.21 -14.27
CA LYS A 505 -11.34 -22.75 -13.63
C LYS A 505 -11.15 -22.47 -12.14
N LEU A 506 -11.75 -21.41 -11.65
CA LEU A 506 -11.74 -21.06 -10.23
C LEU A 506 -12.89 -21.79 -9.55
N GLU A 507 -12.60 -22.66 -8.60
CA GLU A 507 -13.59 -23.53 -7.99
C GLU A 507 -13.49 -23.55 -6.45
N ASN A 508 -14.64 -23.72 -5.81
CA ASN A 508 -14.75 -24.02 -4.39
C ASN A 508 -15.24 -25.47 -4.27
N GLY A 509 -14.32 -26.41 -4.07
CA GLY A 509 -14.67 -27.83 -3.96
C GLY A 509 -15.35 -28.16 -2.63
N SER A 510 -16.01 -29.31 -2.54
CA SER A 510 -16.69 -29.78 -1.31
C SER A 510 -15.72 -30.23 -0.21
N ASP A 511 -14.54 -30.74 -0.59
CA ASP A 511 -13.56 -31.28 0.34
C ASP A 511 -12.29 -30.42 0.45
N THR A 512 -11.60 -30.56 1.58
CA THR A 512 -10.34 -29.86 1.90
C THR A 512 -9.12 -30.78 1.87
N GLY A 513 -9.30 -32.06 1.51
CA GLY A 513 -8.32 -33.14 1.63
C GLY A 513 -7.56 -33.47 0.35
N THR A 514 -7.20 -34.74 0.17
CA THR A 514 -6.29 -35.25 -0.90
C THR A 514 -6.75 -34.96 -2.32
N SER A 515 -8.06 -34.81 -2.57
CA SER A 515 -8.55 -34.47 -3.92
C SER A 515 -8.03 -33.10 -4.42
N ARG A 516 -7.65 -32.21 -3.49
CA ARG A 516 -7.10 -30.89 -3.81
C ARG A 516 -5.70 -30.94 -4.41
N THR A 517 -4.94 -31.98 -4.10
CA THR A 517 -3.56 -32.17 -4.58
C THR A 517 -3.43 -33.35 -5.52
N LYS A 518 -4.52 -34.06 -5.80
CA LYS A 518 -4.53 -35.17 -6.74
C LYS A 518 -4.19 -34.65 -8.14
N THR A 519 -3.31 -35.38 -8.81
CA THR A 519 -3.05 -35.22 -10.23
C THR A 519 -4.08 -36.06 -10.95
N ASN A 520 -4.87 -35.45 -11.84
CA ASN A 520 -5.73 -36.24 -12.71
C ASN A 520 -4.88 -36.78 -13.86
N ASP A 521 -5.07 -38.03 -14.23
CA ASP A 521 -4.42 -38.60 -15.42
C ASP A 521 -4.82 -37.75 -16.63
N ILE A 522 -3.81 -37.34 -17.40
CA ILE A 522 -4.03 -36.52 -18.59
C ILE A 522 -4.62 -37.48 -19.62
N LEU A 523 -5.93 -37.39 -19.85
CA LEU A 523 -6.61 -38.12 -20.92
C LEU A 523 -6.12 -37.55 -22.26
N LEU A 524 -4.95 -37.99 -22.70
CA LEU A 524 -4.54 -37.91 -24.10
C LEU A 524 -5.40 -38.94 -24.83
N GLY A 525 -6.11 -38.53 -25.88
CA GLY A 525 -7.07 -39.39 -26.59
C GLY A 525 -6.49 -40.68 -27.17
N ASN A 526 -5.18 -40.93 -27.04
CA ASN A 526 -4.49 -42.14 -27.49
C ASN A 526 -4.25 -43.18 -26.38
N ASP A 527 -4.37 -42.81 -25.10
CA ASP A 527 -4.00 -43.69 -23.96
C ASP A 527 -5.22 -44.10 -23.10
N ILE A 528 -6.44 -43.93 -23.64
CA ILE A 528 -7.66 -44.30 -22.93
C ILE A 528 -7.85 -45.81 -23.07
N ASP A 529 -7.48 -46.57 -22.03
CA ASP A 529 -7.98 -47.93 -21.86
C ASP A 529 -9.47 -47.87 -21.49
N LEU A 530 -10.32 -47.81 -22.53
CA LEU A 530 -11.77 -47.70 -22.41
C LEU A 530 -12.36 -48.85 -21.57
N LEU A 531 -11.75 -50.04 -21.57
CA LEU A 531 -12.19 -51.20 -20.78
C LEU A 531 -12.06 -50.96 -19.27
N SER A 532 -11.00 -50.28 -18.84
CA SER A 532 -10.80 -49.94 -17.41
C SER A 532 -11.82 -48.92 -16.87
N MET A 533 -12.45 -48.15 -17.77
CA MET A 533 -13.43 -47.12 -17.41
C MET A 533 -14.86 -47.68 -17.36
N THR A 534 -15.18 -48.70 -18.16
CA THR A 534 -16.49 -49.38 -18.12
C THR A 534 -16.65 -50.21 -16.84
N ASN A 535 -15.58 -50.87 -16.39
CA ASN A 535 -15.60 -51.73 -15.19
C ASN A 535 -15.66 -50.97 -13.84
N LYS A 536 -15.78 -49.63 -13.86
CA LYS A 536 -15.93 -48.80 -12.63
C LYS A 536 -17.38 -48.44 -12.31
N HIS A 537 -18.33 -48.86 -13.14
CA HIS A 537 -19.76 -48.56 -12.99
C HIS A 537 -20.66 -49.80 -12.87
N ASP A 538 -20.07 -51.00 -12.78
CA ASP A 538 -20.69 -52.17 -12.17
C ASP A 538 -20.15 -52.33 -10.74
#